data_AF-A0A1Y2FAF5-F1
#
_entry.id   AF-A0A1Y2FAF5-F1
#
_cell.length_a   1.000
_cell.length_b   1.000
_cell.length_c   1.000
_cell.angle_alpha   90.00
_cell.angle_beta   90.00
_cell.angle_gamma   90.00
#
_symmetry.space_group_name_H-M   'P 1'
#
loop_
_entity.id
_entity.type
_entity.pdbx_description
1 polymer ?
#
loop_
_entity_poly.entity_id
_entity_poly.type
_entity_poly.pdbx_seq_one_letter_code
_entity_poly.pdbx_strand_id
1 'polypeptide(L)'
;MAEENNNSKTEEDIKNQDSTTTDNKVPEIQDDANKIEFFENISDIIFFLNLISALFSVINFKYKLYFFITTVIFSLTYIILTRSVDIFLKNTEEIEKRKEFIKNSFNSNLSEDTTQLNNNNNNNNNINEKESIKKMGINCFKSLFFTDFILNKMVFEKNVKTFALIFFYVVLLTQAKNLQGFVLLFTQTYFVIEYFFKYLKFHYFRGKVFYIYNEIYDIFITSPPPKEENMLIAKILEITMNYECLKSFCKVSLSSRILNKYTPSLSQEWDTLYHKKIEDRTS
;
A
#
# COMPACT_ATOMS: atom_id res chain seq x y z
N MET A 1 -40.24 48.99 -27.77
CA MET A 1 -39.78 48.37 -29.02
C MET A 1 -38.29 48.71 -29.10
N ALA A 2 -37.40 48.17 -28.25
CA ALA A 2 -37.10 46.75 -27.97
C ALA A 2 -36.72 46.05 -29.28
N GLU A 3 -35.50 45.58 -29.56
CA GLU A 3 -34.31 45.24 -28.77
C GLU A 3 -33.07 45.40 -29.68
N GLU A 4 -31.97 45.97 -29.18
CA GLU A 4 -30.62 45.65 -29.68
C GLU A 4 -29.61 46.06 -28.60
N ASN A 5 -29.43 45.17 -27.62
CA ASN A 5 -28.42 45.29 -26.58
C ASN A 5 -28.03 43.88 -26.15
N ASN A 6 -26.86 43.43 -26.60
CA ASN A 6 -25.95 42.45 -25.97
C ASN A 6 -25.22 41.63 -27.03
N ASN A 7 -24.03 42.08 -27.43
CA ASN A 7 -23.02 41.13 -27.91
C ASN A 7 -21.59 41.64 -27.64
N SER A 8 -21.29 41.97 -26.38
CA SER A 8 -19.90 42.20 -25.94
C SER A 8 -19.65 41.71 -24.51
N LYS A 9 -20.20 40.54 -24.17
CA LYS A 9 -20.02 39.93 -22.85
C LYS A 9 -19.94 38.41 -22.92
N THR A 10 -18.97 37.87 -23.65
CA THR A 10 -18.76 36.41 -23.72
C THR A 10 -17.37 35.97 -24.18
N GLU A 11 -16.29 36.65 -23.76
CA GLU A 11 -14.93 36.09 -23.91
C GLU A 11 -14.09 36.13 -22.63
N GLU A 12 -14.43 36.96 -21.63
CA GLU A 12 -13.72 36.97 -20.34
C GLU A 12 -14.37 36.12 -19.23
N ASP A 13 -15.65 35.74 -19.36
CA ASP A 13 -16.31 34.85 -18.39
C ASP A 13 -16.09 33.35 -18.69
N ILE A 14 -15.55 32.99 -19.87
CA ILE A 14 -15.20 31.60 -20.21
C ILE A 14 -13.79 31.24 -19.70
N LYS A 15 -12.96 32.23 -19.33
CA LYS A 15 -11.57 32.02 -18.90
C LYS A 15 -11.38 31.80 -17.39
N ASN A 16 -12.42 31.98 -16.58
CA ASN A 16 -12.35 31.87 -15.12
C ASN A 16 -13.10 30.66 -14.54
N GLN A 17 -13.53 29.72 -15.38
CA GLN A 17 -14.27 28.53 -14.93
C GLN A 17 -13.60 27.20 -15.31
N ASP A 18 -12.28 27.21 -15.48
CA ASP A 18 -11.49 26.03 -15.87
C ASP A 18 -10.34 25.73 -14.88
N SER A 19 -10.51 26.08 -13.61
CA SER A 19 -9.51 25.88 -12.54
C SER A 19 -9.93 24.92 -11.42
N THR A 20 -10.99 24.12 -11.60
CA THR A 20 -11.51 23.27 -10.52
C THR A 20 -12.01 21.88 -10.96
N THR A 21 -11.34 21.22 -11.90
CA THR A 21 -11.69 19.82 -12.21
C THR A 21 -10.48 19.02 -12.67
N THR A 22 -9.54 18.80 -11.76
CA THR A 22 -8.41 17.89 -11.98
C THR A 22 -8.21 16.99 -10.77
N ASP A 23 -9.27 16.36 -10.24
CA ASP A 23 -9.11 15.67 -8.94
C ASP A 23 -10.17 14.63 -8.57
N ASN A 24 -10.72 13.83 -9.51
CA ASN A 24 -11.82 12.90 -9.16
C ASN A 24 -11.62 11.40 -9.46
N LYS A 25 -10.43 10.94 -9.89
CA LYS A 25 -10.13 9.47 -9.93
C LYS A 25 -8.83 9.04 -9.23
N VAL A 26 -7.85 9.92 -9.10
CA VAL A 26 -6.72 9.73 -8.16
C VAL A 26 -7.13 9.74 -6.67
N PRO A 27 -8.23 10.40 -6.23
CA PRO A 27 -8.62 10.36 -4.82
C PRO A 27 -9.16 9.01 -4.38
N GLU A 28 -9.84 8.26 -5.25
CA GLU A 28 -10.61 7.05 -4.84
C GLU A 28 -9.69 5.90 -4.41
N ILE A 29 -8.63 5.62 -5.19
CA ILE A 29 -7.64 4.58 -4.88
C ILE A 29 -6.77 4.97 -3.67
N GLN A 30 -6.47 6.27 -3.51
CA GLN A 30 -5.75 6.77 -2.34
C GLN A 30 -6.64 6.73 -1.09
N ASP A 31 -7.94 6.98 -1.24
CA ASP A 31 -8.93 6.93 -0.16
C ASP A 31 -9.11 5.49 0.36
N ASP A 32 -9.13 4.50 -0.52
CA ASP A 32 -9.22 3.09 -0.12
C ASP A 32 -7.96 2.59 0.59
N ALA A 33 -6.77 3.00 0.15
CA ALA A 33 -5.51 2.74 0.86
C ALA A 33 -5.51 3.36 2.27
N ASN A 34 -6.02 4.60 2.39
CA ASN A 34 -6.14 5.29 3.67
C ASN A 34 -7.15 4.59 4.61
N LYS A 35 -8.29 4.11 4.08
CA LYS A 35 -9.28 3.33 4.83
C LYS A 35 -8.67 2.04 5.39
N ILE A 36 -7.90 1.33 4.57
CA ILE A 36 -7.21 0.10 5.01
C ILE A 36 -6.23 0.40 6.13
N GLU A 37 -5.35 1.40 5.97
CA GLU A 37 -4.40 1.79 7.01
C GLU A 37 -5.11 2.23 8.30
N PHE A 38 -6.24 2.94 8.19
CA PHE A 38 -7.06 3.34 9.33
C PHE A 38 -7.56 2.13 10.13
N PHE A 39 -8.18 1.14 9.47
CA PHE A 39 -8.67 -0.06 10.17
C PHE A 39 -7.54 -0.95 10.71
N GLU A 40 -6.39 -0.99 10.03
CA GLU A 40 -5.20 -1.67 10.55
C GLU A 40 -4.66 -1.00 11.81
N ASN A 41 -4.60 0.34 11.83
CA ASN A 41 -4.18 1.09 13.00
C ASN A 41 -5.15 0.89 14.17
N ILE A 42 -6.47 0.87 13.92
CA ILE A 42 -7.46 0.50 14.95
C ILE A 42 -7.23 -0.92 15.46
N SER A 43 -6.99 -1.88 14.55
CA SER A 43 -6.71 -3.27 14.92
C SER A 43 -5.46 -3.38 15.81
N ASP A 44 -4.39 -2.66 15.46
CA ASP A 44 -3.16 -2.58 16.25
C ASP A 44 -3.45 -2.02 17.65
N ILE A 45 -4.23 -0.93 17.75
CA ILE A 45 -4.62 -0.33 19.04
C ILE A 45 -5.43 -1.31 19.89
N ILE A 46 -6.45 -1.96 19.31
CA ILE A 46 -7.27 -2.95 20.00
C ILE A 46 -6.40 -4.10 20.51
N PHE A 47 -5.43 -4.56 19.72
CA PHE A 47 -4.50 -5.60 20.11
C PHE A 47 -3.63 -5.20 21.31
N PHE A 48 -3.04 -4.00 21.30
CA PHE A 48 -2.25 -3.52 22.45
C PHE A 48 -3.12 -3.32 23.70
N LEU A 49 -4.34 -2.78 23.54
CA LEU A 49 -5.31 -2.67 24.64
C LEU A 49 -5.71 -4.05 25.20
N ASN A 50 -5.88 -5.05 24.33
CA ASN A 50 -6.14 -6.43 24.71
C ASN A 50 -5.02 -6.99 25.58
N LEU A 51 -3.76 -6.78 25.16
CA LEU A 51 -2.59 -7.25 25.89
C LEU A 51 -2.43 -6.55 27.26
N ILE A 52 -2.68 -5.24 27.33
CA ILE A 52 -2.67 -4.48 28.58
C ILE A 52 -3.79 -4.96 29.51
N SER A 53 -5.01 -5.14 28.98
CA SER A 53 -6.14 -5.68 29.74
C SER A 53 -5.86 -7.10 30.25
N ALA A 54 -5.17 -7.92 29.46
CA ALA A 54 -4.73 -9.25 29.87
C ALA A 54 -3.74 -9.18 31.04
N LEU A 55 -2.77 -8.26 31.01
CA LEU A 55 -1.83 -8.04 32.11
C LEU A 55 -2.55 -7.70 33.42
N PHE A 56 -3.50 -6.77 33.37
CA PHE A 56 -4.30 -6.42 34.54
C PHE A 56 -5.16 -7.61 35.01
N SER A 57 -5.71 -8.42 34.11
CA SER A 57 -6.54 -9.58 34.51
C SER A 57 -5.80 -10.60 35.38
N VAL A 58 -4.47 -10.68 35.28
CA VAL A 58 -3.62 -11.61 36.04
C VAL A 58 -3.19 -11.05 37.41
N ILE A 59 -3.17 -9.73 37.57
CA ILE A 59 -2.82 -9.08 38.84
C ILE A 59 -3.99 -9.26 39.82
N ASN A 60 -3.70 -9.66 41.05
CA ASN A 60 -4.72 -9.87 42.09
C ASN A 60 -5.26 -8.52 42.61
N PHE A 61 -6.31 -8.00 41.97
CA PHE A 61 -7.10 -6.85 42.46
C PHE A 61 -8.61 -7.11 42.34
N LYS A 62 -9.40 -6.29 43.06
CA LYS A 62 -10.86 -6.44 43.22
C LYS A 62 -11.65 -6.52 41.90
N TYR A 63 -11.14 -5.90 40.85
CA TYR A 63 -11.81 -5.75 39.55
C TYR A 63 -11.30 -6.72 38.46
N LYS A 64 -10.53 -7.77 38.80
CA LYS A 64 -9.90 -8.67 37.81
C LYS A 64 -10.89 -9.27 36.79
N LEU A 65 -12.12 -9.55 37.23
CA LEU A 65 -13.15 -10.16 36.39
C LEU A 65 -13.58 -9.23 35.24
N TYR A 66 -13.65 -7.92 35.50
CA TYR A 66 -14.01 -6.94 34.47
C TYR A 66 -12.95 -6.91 33.37
N PHE A 67 -11.66 -6.86 33.74
CA PHE A 67 -10.56 -6.92 32.77
C PHE A 67 -10.52 -8.24 31.99
N PHE A 68 -10.87 -9.35 32.64
CA PHE A 68 -10.96 -10.64 31.94
C PHE A 68 -12.04 -10.60 30.85
N ILE A 69 -13.24 -10.12 31.17
CA ILE A 69 -14.34 -9.97 30.21
C ILE A 69 -13.94 -9.01 29.09
N THR A 70 -13.33 -7.87 29.42
CA THR A 70 -12.82 -6.91 28.43
C THR A 70 -11.80 -7.54 27.47
N THR A 71 -10.89 -8.38 27.99
CA THR A 71 -9.91 -9.09 27.16
C THR A 71 -10.58 -10.05 26.18
N VAL A 72 -11.63 -10.77 26.62
CA VAL A 72 -12.40 -11.65 25.73
C VAL A 72 -13.09 -10.85 24.62
N ILE A 73 -13.72 -9.72 24.97
CA ILE A 73 -14.39 -8.84 24.00
C ILE A 73 -13.38 -8.30 22.98
N PHE A 74 -12.27 -7.72 23.43
CA PHE A 74 -11.24 -7.20 22.54
C PHE A 74 -10.62 -8.27 21.64
N SER A 75 -10.44 -9.48 22.15
CA SER A 75 -9.95 -10.61 21.36
C SER A 75 -10.89 -10.96 20.21
N LEU A 76 -12.21 -11.04 20.48
CA LEU A 76 -13.21 -11.29 19.44
C LEU A 76 -13.27 -10.15 18.42
N THR A 77 -13.30 -8.90 18.89
CA THR A 77 -13.30 -7.72 18.03
C THR A 77 -12.05 -7.68 17.14
N TYR A 78 -10.87 -7.96 17.69
CA TYR A 78 -9.61 -7.99 16.95
C TYR A 78 -9.64 -9.04 15.82
N ILE A 79 -10.09 -10.28 16.12
CA ILE A 79 -10.18 -11.34 15.10
C ILE A 79 -11.13 -10.93 13.98
N ILE A 80 -12.36 -10.50 14.33
CA ILE A 80 -13.36 -10.14 13.33
C ILE A 80 -12.86 -8.98 12.47
N LEU A 81 -12.33 -7.93 13.09
CA LEU A 81 -11.86 -6.75 12.38
C LEU A 81 -10.71 -7.09 11.43
N THR A 82 -9.67 -7.78 11.91
CA THR A 82 -8.50 -8.10 11.08
C THR A 82 -8.83 -9.04 9.93
N ARG A 83 -9.72 -10.01 10.12
CA ARG A 83 -10.16 -10.92 9.06
C ARG A 83 -11.03 -10.22 8.03
N SER A 84 -11.93 -9.34 8.47
CA SER A 84 -12.74 -8.53 7.55
C SER A 84 -11.89 -7.60 6.69
N VAL A 85 -10.89 -6.93 7.28
CA VAL A 85 -9.96 -6.07 6.52
C VAL A 85 -9.18 -6.87 5.48
N ASP A 86 -8.67 -8.05 5.84
CA ASP A 86 -7.85 -8.87 4.93
C ASP A 86 -8.64 -9.48 3.77
N ILE A 87 -9.88 -9.92 4.05
CA ILE A 87 -10.74 -10.60 3.07
C ILE A 87 -11.43 -9.59 2.15
N PHE A 88 -12.03 -8.54 2.70
CA PHE A 88 -12.87 -7.64 1.92
C PHE A 88 -12.10 -6.44 1.37
N LEU A 89 -11.36 -5.73 2.22
CA LEU A 89 -10.75 -4.47 1.79
C LEU A 89 -9.48 -4.74 0.97
N LYS A 90 -8.50 -5.44 1.56
CA LYS A 90 -7.21 -5.66 0.90
C LYS A 90 -7.32 -6.47 -0.40
N ASN A 91 -8.18 -7.47 -0.44
CA ASN A 91 -8.32 -8.29 -1.63
C ASN A 91 -8.94 -7.52 -2.79
N THR A 92 -9.96 -6.71 -2.51
CA THR A 92 -10.64 -5.89 -3.53
C THR A 92 -9.69 -4.83 -4.08
N GLU A 93 -9.01 -4.11 -3.19
CA GLU A 93 -8.04 -3.07 -3.56
C GLU A 93 -6.89 -3.64 -4.42
N GLU A 94 -6.34 -4.80 -4.06
CA GLU A 94 -5.27 -5.45 -4.85
C GLU A 94 -5.75 -5.94 -6.23
N ILE A 95 -7.03 -6.32 -6.37
CA ILE A 95 -7.60 -6.65 -7.68
C ILE A 95 -7.72 -5.39 -8.53
N GLU A 96 -8.22 -4.29 -7.97
CA GLU A 96 -8.39 -3.03 -8.67
C GLU A 96 -7.05 -2.41 -9.08
N LYS A 97 -6.07 -2.37 -8.18
CA LYS A 97 -4.71 -1.90 -8.48
C LYS A 97 -4.05 -2.68 -9.62
N ARG A 98 -4.27 -4.01 -9.70
CA ARG A 98 -3.75 -4.82 -10.82
C ARG A 98 -4.45 -4.50 -12.14
N LYS A 99 -5.77 -4.33 -12.14
CA LYS A 99 -6.53 -3.91 -13.32
C LYS A 99 -6.06 -2.53 -13.82
N GLU A 100 -5.91 -1.58 -12.90
CA GLU A 100 -5.43 -0.24 -13.20
C GLU A 100 -3.99 -0.25 -13.72
N PHE A 101 -3.10 -1.03 -13.10
CA PHE A 101 -1.71 -1.17 -13.55
C PHE A 101 -1.61 -1.70 -14.99
N ILE A 102 -2.39 -2.73 -15.32
CA ILE A 102 -2.46 -3.28 -16.69
C ILE A 102 -3.04 -2.22 -17.64
N LYS A 103 -4.13 -1.57 -17.26
CA LYS A 103 -4.75 -0.50 -18.04
C LYS A 103 -3.78 0.64 -18.32
N ASN A 104 -3.04 1.12 -17.32
CA ASN A 104 -2.06 2.21 -17.48
C ASN A 104 -0.87 1.81 -18.35
N SER A 105 -0.54 0.52 -18.38
CA SER A 105 0.56 -0.01 -19.18
C SER A 105 0.22 -0.16 -20.66
N PHE A 106 -1.02 -0.53 -20.98
CA PHE A 106 -1.47 -0.80 -22.36
C PHE A 106 -2.53 0.16 -22.90
N ASN A 107 -2.94 1.15 -22.10
CA ASN A 107 -4.06 2.07 -22.39
C ASN A 107 -5.37 1.34 -22.76
N SER A 108 -5.51 0.08 -22.34
CA SER A 108 -6.64 -0.79 -22.69
C SER A 108 -7.73 -0.72 -21.60
N ASN A 109 -8.98 -0.47 -21.98
CA ASN A 109 -10.11 -0.54 -21.05
C ASN A 109 -10.41 -2.00 -20.67
N LEU A 110 -9.66 -2.54 -19.69
CA LEU A 110 -9.88 -3.90 -19.15
C LEU A 110 -10.95 -3.97 -18.05
N SER A 111 -11.53 -2.83 -17.66
CA SER A 111 -12.71 -2.81 -16.78
C SER A 111 -13.96 -2.74 -17.64
N GLU A 112 -14.63 -3.89 -17.80
CA GLU A 112 -16.06 -3.96 -18.12
C GLU A 112 -16.85 -3.34 -16.94
N ASP A 113 -16.82 -2.01 -16.83
CA ASP A 113 -17.81 -1.19 -16.13
C ASP A 113 -17.45 0.29 -16.30
N THR A 114 -17.36 0.73 -17.57
CA THR A 114 -17.84 2.07 -17.96
C THR A 114 -17.90 2.13 -19.48
N THR A 115 -19.10 1.84 -19.98
CA THR A 115 -19.58 2.26 -21.29
C THR A 115 -19.28 3.75 -21.48
N GLN A 116 -18.64 4.08 -22.60
CA GLN A 116 -18.70 5.37 -23.31
C GLN A 116 -18.58 6.64 -22.44
N LEU A 117 -17.37 7.21 -22.27
CA LEU A 117 -17.22 8.67 -22.42
C LEU A 117 -15.80 9.28 -22.45
N ASN A 118 -14.69 8.58 -22.24
CA ASN A 118 -13.40 9.30 -22.10
C ASN A 118 -12.39 8.96 -23.19
N ASN A 119 -12.62 9.51 -24.39
CA ASN A 119 -11.60 9.63 -25.44
C ASN A 119 -10.77 10.94 -25.35
N ASN A 120 -10.92 11.78 -24.31
CA ASN A 120 -10.38 13.14 -24.34
C ASN A 120 -9.64 13.62 -23.07
N ASN A 121 -9.03 12.75 -22.26
CA ASN A 121 -8.15 13.22 -21.17
C ASN A 121 -6.70 12.83 -21.42
N ASN A 122 -6.03 13.65 -22.24
CA ASN A 122 -4.63 13.53 -22.63
C ASN A 122 -3.66 14.21 -21.65
N ASN A 123 -4.01 14.27 -20.35
CA ASN A 123 -3.20 14.92 -19.32
C ASN A 123 -2.95 13.97 -18.15
N ASN A 124 -1.93 13.12 -18.29
CA ASN A 124 -1.23 12.48 -17.19
C ASN A 124 0.19 12.14 -17.67
N ASN A 125 1.18 12.99 -17.35
CA ASN A 125 2.62 12.70 -17.31
C ASN A 125 3.09 11.56 -18.23
N ASN A 126 2.88 11.76 -19.53
CA ASN A 126 3.20 10.76 -20.54
C ASN A 126 4.73 10.66 -20.63
N ILE A 127 5.27 9.64 -19.99
CA ILE A 127 6.42 8.93 -20.56
C ILE A 127 6.02 8.64 -22.01
N ASN A 128 6.67 9.33 -22.96
CA ASN A 128 6.41 9.28 -24.41
C ASN A 128 6.79 7.92 -25.03
N GLU A 129 6.63 6.83 -24.29
CA GLU A 129 6.78 5.48 -24.82
C GLU A 129 5.45 5.00 -25.39
N LYS A 130 5.52 4.52 -26.63
CA LYS A 130 4.42 3.85 -27.32
C LYS A 130 3.97 2.64 -26.49
N GLU A 131 2.66 2.42 -26.41
CA GLU A 131 2.00 1.31 -25.69
C GLU A 131 2.76 -0.01 -25.92
N SER A 132 3.32 -0.56 -24.85
CA SER A 132 4.23 -1.70 -24.96
C SER A 132 4.50 -2.35 -23.60
N ILE A 133 5.01 -3.57 -23.64
CA ILE A 133 5.54 -4.28 -22.46
C ILE A 133 6.68 -3.47 -21.82
N LYS A 134 7.41 -2.67 -22.59
CA LYS A 134 8.44 -1.77 -22.07
C LYS A 134 7.87 -0.72 -21.13
N LYS A 135 6.76 -0.06 -21.49
CA LYS A 135 6.02 0.87 -20.63
C LYS A 135 5.54 0.19 -19.34
N MET A 136 5.07 -1.05 -19.42
CA MET A 136 4.72 -1.86 -18.24
C MET A 136 5.92 -2.03 -17.30
N GLY A 137 7.09 -2.36 -17.86
CA GLY A 137 8.34 -2.46 -17.10
C GLY A 137 8.74 -1.15 -16.42
N ILE A 138 8.64 -0.01 -17.11
CA ILE A 138 8.97 1.29 -16.52
C ILE A 138 8.00 1.66 -15.38
N ASN A 139 6.70 1.40 -15.58
CA ASN A 139 5.70 1.60 -14.52
C ASN A 139 5.97 0.69 -13.30
N CYS A 140 6.34 -0.57 -13.55
CA CYS A 140 6.75 -1.49 -12.49
C CYS A 140 8.00 -0.98 -11.76
N PHE A 141 8.99 -0.50 -12.50
CA PHE A 141 10.23 0.04 -11.93
C PHE A 141 9.98 1.26 -11.05
N LYS A 142 9.15 2.21 -11.51
CA LYS A 142 8.70 3.34 -10.69
C LYS A 142 8.01 2.86 -9.41
N SER A 143 7.10 1.90 -9.53
CA SER A 143 6.39 1.35 -8.37
C SER A 143 7.35 0.70 -7.37
N LEU A 144 8.32 -0.09 -7.83
CA LEU A 144 9.36 -0.70 -7.01
C LEU A 144 10.24 0.34 -6.32
N PHE A 145 10.63 1.40 -7.04
CA PHE A 145 11.42 2.51 -6.50
C PHE A 145 10.72 3.18 -5.29
N PHE A 146 9.43 3.50 -5.44
CA PHE A 146 8.64 4.08 -4.35
C PHE A 146 8.46 3.07 -3.20
N THR A 147 8.10 1.83 -3.51
CA THR A 147 7.87 0.78 -2.50
C THR A 147 9.12 0.51 -1.67
N ASP A 148 10.29 0.34 -2.29
CA ASP A 148 11.55 0.08 -1.58
C ASP A 148 11.88 1.22 -0.60
N PHE A 149 11.79 2.47 -1.07
CA PHE A 149 12.05 3.63 -0.22
C PHE A 149 11.11 3.68 1.00
N ILE A 150 9.80 3.50 0.77
CA ILE A 150 8.80 3.59 1.84
C ILE A 150 8.99 2.45 2.84
N LEU A 151 9.22 1.22 2.38
CA LEU A 151 9.49 0.08 3.26
C LEU A 151 10.70 0.32 4.15
N ASN A 152 11.78 0.90 3.62
CA ASN A 152 12.97 1.25 4.39
C ASN A 152 12.67 2.29 5.48
N LYS A 153 11.77 3.25 5.22
CA LYS A 153 11.33 4.22 6.24
C LYS A 153 10.41 3.61 7.31
N MET A 154 9.65 2.58 6.98
CA MET A 154 8.73 1.90 7.91
C MET A 154 9.42 0.96 8.91
N VAL A 155 10.66 0.53 8.64
CA VAL A 155 11.38 -0.47 9.47
C VAL A 155 11.45 -0.05 10.94
N PHE A 156 11.80 1.21 11.22
CA PHE A 156 11.95 1.68 12.59
C PHE A 156 10.64 1.56 13.38
N GLU A 157 9.53 2.02 12.80
CA GLU A 157 8.21 1.94 13.43
C GLU A 157 7.80 0.49 13.71
N LYS A 158 7.99 -0.41 12.72
CA LYS A 158 7.65 -1.82 12.86
C LYS A 158 8.52 -2.51 13.93
N ASN A 159 9.81 -2.20 14.00
CA ASN A 159 10.71 -2.77 15.01
C ASN A 159 10.32 -2.34 16.43
N VAL A 160 10.03 -1.04 16.64
CA VAL A 160 9.61 -0.52 17.95
C VAL A 160 8.31 -1.19 18.42
N LYS A 161 7.30 -1.30 17.54
CA LYS A 161 6.03 -1.97 17.86
C LYS A 161 6.24 -3.44 18.25
N THR A 162 7.05 -4.19 17.49
CA THR A 162 7.34 -5.60 17.79
C THR A 162 8.12 -5.78 19.08
N PHE A 163 9.09 -4.90 19.38
CA PHE A 163 9.85 -4.97 20.63
C PHE A 163 8.95 -4.71 21.85
N ALA A 164 8.08 -3.69 21.77
CA ALA A 164 7.10 -3.41 22.82
C ALA A 164 6.16 -4.62 23.06
N LEU A 165 5.70 -5.27 21.98
CA LEU A 165 4.89 -6.49 22.08
C LEU A 165 5.61 -7.61 22.84
N ILE A 166 6.85 -7.93 22.45
CA ILE A 166 7.65 -8.98 23.10
C ILE A 166 7.84 -8.65 24.59
N PHE A 167 8.15 -7.40 24.90
CA PHE A 167 8.31 -6.94 26.28
C PHE A 167 7.04 -7.19 27.12
N PHE A 168 5.86 -6.75 26.65
CA PHE A 168 4.60 -6.96 27.38
C PHE A 168 4.23 -8.44 27.51
N TYR A 169 4.51 -9.25 26.48
CA TYR A 169 4.27 -10.69 26.54
C TYR A 169 5.17 -11.39 27.57
N VAL A 170 6.45 -11.01 27.66
CA VAL A 170 7.37 -11.53 28.71
C VAL A 170 6.90 -11.15 30.10
N VAL A 171 6.42 -9.91 30.30
CA VAL A 171 5.83 -9.51 31.58
C VAL A 171 4.62 -10.39 31.92
N LEU A 172 3.73 -10.66 30.95
CA LEU A 172 2.57 -11.52 31.14
C LEU A 172 2.95 -12.95 31.55
N LEU A 173 3.98 -13.52 30.91
CA LEU A 173 4.52 -14.84 31.24
C LEU A 173 4.91 -14.97 32.72
N THR A 174 5.53 -13.94 33.30
CA THR A 174 5.98 -13.98 34.71
C THR A 174 4.85 -13.91 35.74
N GLN A 175 3.68 -13.40 35.35
CA GLN A 175 2.56 -13.15 36.26
C GLN A 175 1.55 -14.32 36.31
N ALA A 176 1.50 -15.16 35.27
CA ALA A 176 0.53 -16.26 35.19
C ALA A 176 0.82 -17.36 36.22
N LYS A 177 -0.06 -17.51 37.24
CA LYS A 177 0.11 -18.47 38.34
C LYS A 177 -1.03 -19.48 38.51
N ASN A 178 -2.21 -19.19 37.96
CA ASN A 178 -3.42 -19.98 38.13
C ASN A 178 -3.98 -20.44 36.78
N LEU A 179 -4.95 -21.36 36.80
CA LEU A 179 -5.57 -21.90 35.58
C LEU A 179 -6.11 -20.78 34.66
N GLN A 180 -6.76 -19.76 35.23
CA GLN A 180 -7.25 -18.59 34.48
C GLN A 180 -6.11 -17.84 33.76
N GLY A 181 -5.00 -17.61 34.46
CA GLY A 181 -3.81 -16.99 33.89
C GLY A 181 -3.18 -17.83 32.79
N PHE A 182 -3.17 -19.15 32.91
CA PHE A 182 -2.70 -20.04 31.84
C PHE A 182 -3.60 -19.99 30.59
N VAL A 183 -4.92 -20.01 30.76
CA VAL A 183 -5.87 -19.86 29.63
C VAL A 183 -5.64 -18.54 28.89
N LEU A 184 -5.46 -17.46 29.66
CA LEU A 184 -5.15 -16.14 29.11
C LEU A 184 -3.82 -16.15 28.37
N LEU A 185 -2.80 -16.76 28.95
CA LEU A 185 -1.48 -16.87 28.34
C LEU A 185 -1.56 -17.59 26.99
N PHE A 186 -2.21 -18.75 26.90
CA PHE A 186 -2.38 -19.46 25.63
C PHE A 186 -3.08 -18.62 24.57
N THR A 187 -4.12 -17.89 24.97
CA THR A 187 -4.85 -16.98 24.07
C THR A 187 -3.94 -15.85 23.56
N GLN A 188 -3.18 -15.22 24.46
CA GLN A 188 -2.26 -14.15 24.09
C GLN A 188 -1.08 -14.68 23.25
N THR A 189 -0.58 -15.88 23.51
CA THR A 189 0.44 -16.53 22.67
C THR A 189 -0.04 -16.64 21.22
N TYR A 190 -1.28 -17.06 20.98
CA TYR A 190 -1.84 -17.15 19.64
C TYR A 190 -1.83 -15.78 18.92
N PHE A 191 -2.26 -14.72 19.59
CA PHE A 191 -2.27 -13.38 18.99
C PHE A 191 -0.88 -12.80 18.77
N VAL A 192 0.04 -13.01 19.72
CA VAL A 192 1.46 -12.62 19.57
C VAL A 192 2.08 -13.31 18.36
N ILE A 193 1.82 -14.60 18.16
CA ILE A 193 2.28 -15.35 16.99
C ILE A 193 1.70 -14.75 15.71
N GLU A 194 0.40 -14.45 15.67
CA GLU A 194 -0.22 -13.84 14.49
C GLU A 194 0.43 -12.48 14.14
N TYR A 195 0.64 -11.62 15.15
CA TYR A 195 1.31 -10.33 14.98
C TYR A 195 2.76 -10.50 14.52
N PHE A 196 3.48 -11.47 15.10
CA PHE A 196 4.85 -11.79 14.72
C PHE A 196 4.94 -12.27 13.27
N PHE A 197 3.98 -13.06 12.78
CA PHE A 197 3.92 -13.43 11.37
C PHE A 197 3.69 -12.23 10.44
N LYS A 198 2.88 -11.23 10.84
CA LYS A 198 2.75 -9.97 10.08
C LYS A 198 4.10 -9.23 9.99
N TYR A 199 4.85 -9.19 11.10
CA TYR A 199 6.19 -8.62 11.13
C TYR A 199 7.19 -9.39 10.25
N LEU A 200 7.16 -10.73 10.27
CA LEU A 200 8.01 -11.56 9.41
C LEU A 200 7.68 -11.36 7.93
N LYS A 201 6.38 -11.31 7.58
CA LYS A 201 5.92 -11.00 6.22
C LYS A 201 6.42 -9.64 5.74
N PHE A 202 6.43 -8.62 6.60
CA PHE A 202 6.96 -7.30 6.28
C PHE A 202 8.45 -7.36 5.89
N HIS A 203 9.28 -8.05 6.67
CA HIS A 203 10.71 -8.18 6.36
C HIS A 203 10.97 -9.04 5.12
N TYR A 204 10.22 -10.12 4.95
CA TYR A 204 10.27 -10.93 3.73
C TYR A 204 9.90 -10.10 2.49
N PHE A 205 8.81 -9.32 2.58
CA PHE A 205 8.36 -8.42 1.51
C PHE A 205 9.43 -7.41 1.15
N ARG A 206 10.00 -6.72 2.15
CA ARG A 206 11.07 -5.75 1.97
C ARG A 206 12.31 -6.35 1.30
N GLY A 207 12.79 -7.50 1.79
CA GLY A 207 13.95 -8.16 1.20
C GLY A 207 13.73 -8.57 -0.26
N LYS A 208 12.52 -9.07 -0.58
CA LYS A 208 12.15 -9.43 -1.95
C LYS A 208 11.95 -8.21 -2.86
N VAL A 209 11.33 -7.14 -2.37
CA VAL A 209 11.22 -5.88 -3.12
C VAL A 209 12.59 -5.32 -3.47
N PHE A 210 13.53 -5.29 -2.52
CA PHE A 210 14.89 -4.83 -2.77
C PHE A 210 15.59 -5.67 -3.86
N TYR A 211 15.43 -7.00 -3.81
CA TYR A 211 15.99 -7.89 -4.82
C TYR A 211 15.40 -7.61 -6.22
N ILE A 212 14.07 -7.56 -6.33
CA ILE A 212 13.36 -7.30 -7.61
C ILE A 212 13.69 -5.90 -8.14
N TYR A 213 13.82 -4.90 -7.24
CA TYR A 213 14.25 -3.55 -7.60
C TYR A 213 15.63 -3.55 -8.26
N ASN A 214 16.60 -4.30 -7.73
CA ASN A 214 17.93 -4.39 -8.32
C ASN A 214 17.90 -5.10 -9.69
N GLU A 215 17.08 -6.15 -9.84
CA GLU A 215 16.94 -6.84 -11.13
C GLU A 215 16.40 -5.91 -12.22
N ILE A 216 15.38 -5.11 -11.92
CA ILE A 216 14.82 -4.17 -12.90
C ILE A 216 15.75 -2.98 -13.13
N TYR A 217 16.47 -2.53 -12.10
CA TYR A 217 17.49 -1.50 -12.23
C TYR A 217 18.59 -1.96 -13.19
N ASP A 218 19.02 -3.22 -13.08
CA ASP A 218 20.05 -3.77 -13.96
C ASP A 218 19.60 -3.88 -15.41
N ILE A 219 18.31 -4.11 -15.68
CA ILE A 219 17.75 -4.15 -17.02
C ILE A 219 17.71 -2.77 -17.67
N PHE A 220 17.24 -1.76 -16.95
CA PHE A 220 17.02 -0.42 -17.53
C PHE A 220 18.25 0.49 -17.42
N ILE A 221 19.14 0.27 -16.45
CA ILE A 221 20.22 1.22 -16.10
C ILE A 221 21.61 0.62 -16.25
N THR A 222 21.88 -0.52 -15.63
CA THR A 222 23.26 -1.02 -15.51
C THR A 222 23.72 -1.76 -16.77
N SER A 223 22.93 -2.73 -17.25
CA SER A 223 23.32 -3.62 -18.34
C SER A 223 23.02 -3.01 -19.71
N PRO A 224 23.80 -3.33 -20.75
CA PRO A 224 23.35 -3.09 -22.12
C PRO A 224 22.02 -3.84 -22.35
N PRO A 225 21.06 -3.25 -23.07
CA PRO A 225 19.79 -3.90 -23.31
C PRO A 225 20.03 -5.27 -23.99
N PRO A 226 19.23 -6.30 -23.65
CA PRO A 226 19.31 -7.59 -24.32
C PRO A 226 19.29 -7.39 -25.84
N LYS A 227 20.20 -8.07 -26.55
CA LYS A 227 20.29 -7.98 -28.02
C LYS A 227 19.00 -8.44 -28.71
N GLU A 228 18.23 -9.30 -28.04
CA GLU A 228 16.95 -9.82 -28.51
C GLU A 228 15.79 -9.17 -27.74
N GLU A 229 14.89 -8.53 -28.47
CA GLU A 229 13.70 -7.86 -27.93
C GLU A 229 12.81 -8.83 -27.13
N ASN A 230 12.65 -10.06 -27.61
CA ASN A 230 11.87 -11.11 -26.93
C ASN A 230 12.42 -11.44 -25.54
N MET A 231 13.75 -11.39 -25.37
CA MET A 231 14.38 -11.64 -24.08
C MET A 231 14.16 -10.49 -23.09
N LEU A 232 14.15 -9.23 -23.57
CA LEU A 232 13.78 -8.08 -22.76
C LEU A 232 12.32 -8.15 -22.31
N ILE A 233 11.41 -8.48 -23.23
CA ILE A 233 9.99 -8.67 -22.95
C ILE A 233 9.78 -9.75 -21.88
N ALA A 234 10.42 -10.91 -22.02
CA ALA A 234 10.29 -12.02 -21.07
C ALA A 234 10.74 -11.60 -19.66
N LYS A 235 11.89 -10.92 -19.55
CA LYS A 235 12.40 -10.44 -18.26
C LYS A 235 11.49 -9.41 -17.59
N ILE A 236 10.95 -8.46 -18.36
CA ILE A 236 10.02 -7.46 -17.83
C ILE A 236 8.76 -8.13 -17.29
N LEU A 237 8.22 -9.10 -18.04
CA LEU A 237 7.02 -9.81 -17.62
C LEU A 237 7.27 -10.64 -16.37
N GLU A 238 8.40 -11.36 -16.31
CA GLU A 238 8.83 -12.13 -15.14
C GLU A 238 8.91 -11.25 -13.89
N ILE A 239 9.63 -10.12 -13.98
CA ILE A 239 9.80 -9.19 -12.86
C ILE A 239 8.46 -8.60 -12.42
N THR A 240 7.63 -8.17 -13.37
CA THR A 240 6.34 -7.55 -13.05
C THR A 240 5.41 -8.55 -12.39
N MET A 241 5.36 -9.79 -12.88
CA MET A 241 4.58 -10.86 -12.26
C MET A 241 5.11 -11.22 -10.88
N ASN A 242 6.43 -11.30 -10.70
CA ASN A 242 7.05 -11.55 -9.40
C ASN A 242 6.66 -10.46 -8.39
N TYR A 243 6.67 -9.20 -8.80
CA TYR A 243 6.28 -8.08 -7.94
C TYR A 243 4.79 -8.11 -7.56
N GLU A 244 3.89 -8.28 -8.53
CA GLU A 244 2.44 -8.30 -8.26
C GLU A 244 2.00 -9.54 -7.46
N CYS A 245 2.60 -10.71 -7.73
CA CYS A 245 2.40 -11.92 -6.91
C CYS A 245 2.89 -11.71 -5.48
N LEU A 246 4.04 -11.05 -5.32
CA LEU A 246 4.61 -10.75 -4.01
C LEU A 246 3.71 -9.81 -3.20
N LYS A 247 3.18 -8.74 -3.82
CA LYS A 247 2.19 -7.84 -3.18
C LYS A 247 0.95 -8.60 -2.73
N SER A 248 0.38 -9.41 -3.62
CA SER A 248 -0.83 -10.18 -3.33
C SER A 248 -0.62 -11.23 -2.22
N PHE A 249 0.57 -11.84 -2.15
CA PHE A 249 0.91 -12.82 -1.11
C PHE A 249 1.17 -12.18 0.26
N CYS A 250 1.97 -11.11 0.29
CA CYS A 250 2.38 -10.46 1.53
C CYS A 250 1.29 -9.56 2.11
N LYS A 251 0.50 -8.91 1.25
CA LYS A 251 -0.55 -7.94 1.61
C LYS A 251 -0.08 -6.88 2.62
N VAL A 252 1.16 -6.43 2.45
CA VAL A 252 1.78 -5.42 3.31
C VAL A 252 1.30 -4.06 2.87
N SER A 253 0.51 -3.39 3.72
CA SER A 253 0.07 -2.03 3.48
C SER A 253 1.24 -1.06 3.70
N LEU A 254 1.48 -0.18 2.73
CA LEU A 254 2.42 0.91 2.87
C LEU A 254 1.77 2.05 3.67
N SER A 255 2.56 2.79 4.46
CA SER A 255 2.02 3.92 5.20
C SER A 255 1.73 5.09 4.27
N SER A 256 0.46 5.49 4.16
CA SER A 256 -0.01 6.65 3.40
C SER A 256 0.67 7.93 3.89
N ARG A 257 0.89 8.07 5.20
CA ARG A 257 1.60 9.21 5.78
C ARG A 257 3.02 9.34 5.24
N ILE A 258 3.74 8.22 5.14
CA ILE A 258 5.11 8.22 4.61
C ILE A 258 5.07 8.43 3.10
N LEU A 259 4.18 7.73 2.38
CA LEU A 259 3.98 7.89 0.95
C LEU A 259 3.73 9.36 0.60
N ASN A 260 2.66 9.96 1.12
CA ASN A 260 2.27 11.35 0.84
C ASN A 260 3.37 12.36 1.17
N LYS A 261 4.13 12.11 2.25
CA LYS A 261 5.24 12.98 2.65
C LYS A 261 6.38 12.98 1.63
N TYR A 262 6.69 11.82 1.04
CA TYR A 262 7.85 11.67 0.16
C TYR A 262 7.50 11.59 -1.33
N THR A 263 6.23 11.51 -1.71
CA THR A 263 5.79 11.49 -3.11
C THR A 263 6.34 12.65 -3.94
N PRO A 264 6.32 13.93 -3.48
CA PRO A 264 6.85 15.04 -4.27
C PRO A 264 8.35 14.89 -4.54
N SER A 265 9.14 14.57 -3.52
CA SER A 265 10.60 14.40 -3.67
C SER A 265 10.95 13.18 -4.52
N LEU A 266 10.27 12.04 -4.30
CA LEU A 266 10.52 10.80 -5.05
C LEU A 266 10.13 10.93 -6.52
N SER A 267 9.06 11.69 -6.82
CA SER A 267 8.67 11.94 -8.21
C SER A 267 9.75 12.74 -8.93
N GLN A 268 10.31 13.77 -8.30
CA GLN A 268 11.40 14.55 -8.87
C GLN A 268 12.70 13.73 -9.05
N GLU A 269 13.04 12.88 -8.07
CA GLU A 269 14.18 11.96 -8.19
C GLU A 269 13.98 10.95 -9.31
N TRP A 270 12.75 10.42 -9.45
CA TRP A 270 12.39 9.51 -10.53
C TRP A 270 12.50 10.18 -11.90
N ASP A 271 11.97 11.39 -12.07
CA ASP A 271 12.02 12.11 -13.34
C ASP A 271 13.47 12.39 -13.74
N THR A 272 14.32 12.75 -12.76
CA THR A 272 15.76 12.92 -12.98
C THR A 272 16.43 11.61 -13.42
N LEU A 273 16.09 10.48 -12.79
CA LEU A 273 16.61 9.16 -13.15
C LEU A 273 16.15 8.74 -14.56
N TYR A 274 14.87 8.97 -14.87
CA TYR A 274 14.23 8.62 -16.12
C TYR A 274 14.88 9.37 -17.29
N HIS A 275 14.91 10.71 -17.23
CA HIS A 275 15.46 11.53 -18.31
C HIS A 275 16.97 11.33 -18.50
N LYS A 276 17.74 11.13 -17.42
CA LYS A 276 19.20 11.04 -17.50
C LYS A 276 19.73 9.67 -17.94
N LYS A 277 18.96 8.59 -17.72
CA LYS A 277 19.49 7.22 -17.88
C LYS A 277 18.60 6.28 -18.67
N ILE A 278 17.29 6.50 -18.64
CA ILE A 278 16.33 5.61 -19.28
C ILE A 278 16.05 6.14 -20.69
N GLU A 279 15.65 7.41 -20.84
CA GLU A 279 15.29 8.00 -22.14
C GLU A 279 16.43 7.96 -23.18
N ASP A 280 17.67 8.25 -22.76
CA ASP A 280 18.87 8.16 -23.62
C ASP A 280 19.18 6.74 -24.13
N ARG A 281 18.61 5.70 -23.49
CA ARG A 281 18.80 4.29 -23.87
C ARG A 281 17.58 3.67 -24.54
N THR A 282 16.42 4.32 -24.42
CA THR A 282 15.15 3.82 -24.92
C THR A 282 14.69 4.49 -26.21
N SER A 283 15.32 5.62 -26.59
CA SER A 283 15.25 6.26 -27.91
C SER A 283 16.15 5.58 -28.95
#